data_AF-A0A395STZ3-F1
#
_entry.id   AF-A0A395STZ3-F1
#
_cell.length_a   1.000
_cell.length_b   1.000
_cell.length_c   1.000
_cell.angle_alpha   90.00
_cell.angle_beta   90.00
_cell.angle_gamma   90.00
#
_symmetry.space_group_name_H-M   'P 1'
#
loop_
_entity.id
_entity.type
_entity.pdbx_description
1 polymer ?
#
loop_
_entity_poly.entity_id
_entity_poly.type
_entity_poly.pdbx_seq_one_letter_code
_entity_poly.pdbx_strand_id
1 'polypeptide(L)'
;MANWQQYNPFGKRDSHSNNTILTYKILTLITWILSLVVTVYYTLHRPDDGHTRNRKIWEQNHMYRTAFTLNPIITSIYWIVLFILQAGYIGHLFSSNADIVHAAASVGSHFIFNNLFHFAFVMLFVRSHFHWAEVILILNFINLSSLYFRHNTYPRFIHTPVVSGPLAWTFVAIYWNGALMIPHPHHLVPRIFGNIFIWSILAYGLFFIIIYKDYTMGFSLSVFAAAIGVSQFLHQVIAFQWIFAFVIMALLFVATVVVAVPAATGREVNWRSAPADQERAPLLAERSLIDKLPTLAAQSSGKWKYIAKPGLQPTKALPTARQPHNILSSANEACPRAVRFVNRVLSSEELAQNDARINILNSAKAQRSRSKETLQQENKASRSHEQIAASNPEMWSCAAFIAGRFAAKEAVMKAHPHRRLTFHDVVIERRPVEGARLGSGPPIARIRSGEGEEEDTSALVSISHDGDYATAHAE
;
A
#
# COMPACT_ATOMS: atom_id res chain seq x y z
N MET A 1 -3.69 -6.60 -32.19
CA MET A 1 -4.45 -5.76 -31.24
C MET A 1 -3.47 -4.78 -30.61
N ALA A 2 -3.70 -3.47 -30.73
CA ALA A 2 -2.78 -2.47 -30.17
C ALA A 2 -2.66 -2.66 -28.65
N ASN A 3 -1.43 -2.61 -28.12
CA ASN A 3 -1.14 -2.84 -26.72
C ASN A 3 -1.50 -1.59 -25.91
N TRP A 4 -2.79 -1.29 -25.76
CA TRP A 4 -3.31 -0.06 -25.14
C TRP A 4 -2.82 0.15 -23.69
N GLN A 5 -2.48 -0.92 -22.97
CA GLN A 5 -1.88 -0.83 -21.63
C GLN A 5 -0.49 -0.17 -21.64
N GLN A 6 0.25 -0.31 -22.74
CA GLN A 6 1.59 0.26 -22.88
C GLN A 6 1.55 1.79 -23.05
N TYR A 7 0.43 2.33 -23.53
CA TYR A 7 0.24 3.78 -23.73
C TYR A 7 -0.52 4.47 -22.60
N ASN A 8 -1.23 3.74 -21.73
CA ASN A 8 -2.00 4.32 -20.63
C ASN A 8 -1.10 5.00 -19.57
N PRO A 9 -1.07 6.34 -19.45
CA PRO A 9 -0.20 7.04 -18.50
C PRO A 9 -0.64 6.88 -17.03
N PHE A 10 -1.81 6.31 -16.77
CA PHE A 10 -2.38 6.09 -15.43
C PHE A 10 -2.23 4.64 -14.93
N GLY A 11 -1.56 3.77 -15.70
CA GLY A 11 -1.30 2.39 -15.29
C GLY A 11 -0.16 2.33 -14.27
N LYS A 12 -0.27 1.41 -13.30
CA LYS A 12 0.84 1.08 -12.39
C LYS A 12 1.99 0.48 -13.21
N ARG A 13 3.19 1.03 -13.04
CA ARG A 13 4.40 0.61 -13.76
C ARG A 13 5.58 0.55 -12.80
N ASP A 14 6.38 -0.51 -12.95
CA ASP A 14 7.58 -0.71 -12.13
C ASP A 14 8.80 -0.01 -12.74
N SER A 15 8.76 0.31 -14.03
CA SER A 15 9.84 1.01 -14.73
C SER A 15 9.30 1.96 -15.80
N HIS A 16 10.07 3.01 -16.06
CA HIS A 16 9.76 4.05 -17.05
C HIS A 16 10.97 4.27 -17.96
N SER A 17 10.74 4.51 -19.25
CA SER A 17 11.83 4.84 -20.19
C SER A 17 12.45 6.20 -19.87
N ASN A 18 13.72 6.41 -20.25
CA ASN A 18 14.41 7.68 -20.04
C ASN A 18 13.66 8.87 -20.66
N ASN A 19 13.10 8.68 -21.86
CA ASN A 19 12.29 9.71 -22.53
C ASN A 19 11.01 10.03 -21.75
N THR A 20 10.34 9.00 -21.21
CA THR A 20 9.15 9.18 -20.37
C THR A 20 9.48 9.93 -19.07
N ILE A 21 10.62 9.60 -18.44
CA ILE A 21 11.09 10.28 -17.24
C ILE A 21 11.39 11.76 -17.53
N LEU A 22 12.05 12.05 -18.66
CA LEU A 22 12.30 13.43 -19.08
C LEU A 22 10.99 14.20 -19.29
N THR A 23 10.00 13.60 -19.96
CA THR A 23 8.68 14.20 -20.12
C THR A 23 8.02 14.49 -18.78
N TYR A 24 8.06 13.55 -17.82
CA TYR A 24 7.51 13.79 -16.48
C TYR A 24 8.27 14.89 -15.74
N LYS A 25 9.60 14.93 -15.79
CA LYS A 25 10.39 16.02 -15.18
C LYS A 25 9.95 17.40 -15.68
N ILE A 26 9.79 17.55 -17.00
CA ILE A 26 9.41 18.82 -17.61
C ILE A 26 7.95 19.16 -17.29
N LEU A 27 7.01 18.25 -17.55
CA LEU A 27 5.58 18.52 -17.39
C LEU A 27 5.17 18.71 -15.93
N THR A 28 5.72 17.92 -15.00
CA THR A 28 5.41 18.09 -13.57
C THR A 28 5.90 19.45 -13.06
N LEU A 29 7.10 19.87 -13.46
CA LEU A 29 7.65 21.18 -13.08
C LEU A 29 6.83 22.33 -13.67
N ILE A 30 6.56 22.31 -14.98
CA ILE A 30 5.80 23.39 -15.66
C ILE A 30 4.39 23.51 -15.08
N THR A 31 3.68 22.38 -14.94
CA THR A 31 2.30 22.42 -14.43
C THR A 31 2.23 22.80 -12.96
N TRP A 32 3.23 22.41 -12.15
CA TRP A 32 3.33 22.85 -10.75
C TRP A 32 3.59 24.36 -10.64
N ILE A 33 4.54 24.90 -11.43
CA ILE A 33 4.81 26.35 -11.47
C ILE A 33 3.54 27.10 -11.88
N LEU A 34 2.84 26.62 -12.92
CA LEU A 34 1.58 27.22 -13.37
C LEU A 34 0.55 27.27 -12.23
N SER A 35 0.33 26.15 -11.55
CA SER A 35 -0.59 26.02 -10.42
C SER A 35 -0.23 26.97 -9.26
N LEU A 36 1.05 27.03 -8.90
CA LEU A 36 1.58 27.91 -7.85
C LEU A 36 1.40 29.39 -8.21
N VAL A 37 1.88 29.81 -9.39
CA VAL A 37 1.84 31.22 -9.83
C VAL A 37 0.40 31.72 -9.89
N VAL A 38 -0.52 30.93 -10.45
CA VAL A 38 -1.93 31.32 -10.60
C VAL A 38 -2.62 31.42 -9.24
N THR A 39 -2.33 30.50 -8.32
CA THR A 39 -2.88 30.54 -6.96
C THR A 39 -2.39 31.79 -6.20
N VAL A 40 -1.09 32.09 -6.27
CA VAL A 40 -0.52 33.27 -5.61
C VAL A 40 -1.03 34.56 -6.27
N TYR A 41 -1.03 34.63 -7.60
CA TYR A 41 -1.46 35.81 -8.35
C TYR A 41 -2.90 36.19 -8.01
N TYR A 42 -3.85 35.26 -8.11
CA TYR A 42 -5.27 35.55 -7.86
C TYR A 42 -5.67 35.58 -6.37
N THR A 43 -4.75 35.23 -5.47
CA THR A 43 -4.90 35.56 -4.04
C THR A 43 -4.75 37.07 -3.83
N LEU A 44 -3.88 37.73 -4.61
CA LEU A 44 -3.53 39.14 -4.43
C LEU A 44 -4.20 40.08 -5.45
N HIS A 45 -4.44 39.61 -6.67
CA HIS A 45 -4.94 40.39 -7.81
C HIS A 45 -6.28 39.87 -8.30
N ARG A 46 -7.09 40.79 -8.85
CA ARG A 46 -8.34 40.44 -9.52
C ARG A 46 -8.06 40.14 -11.00
N PRO A 47 -8.87 39.29 -11.65
CA PRO A 47 -8.87 39.22 -13.11
C PRO A 47 -9.39 40.54 -13.70
N ASP A 48 -8.63 41.13 -14.61
CA ASP A 48 -8.99 42.37 -15.30
C ASP A 48 -9.83 42.11 -16.58
N ASP A 49 -10.04 40.84 -16.93
CA ASP A 49 -10.66 40.38 -18.16
C ASP A 49 -12.13 39.93 -18.00
N GLY A 50 -13.01 40.35 -18.91
CA GLY A 50 -14.37 39.82 -19.02
C GLY A 50 -15.48 40.72 -18.47
N HIS A 51 -16.74 40.29 -18.66
CA HIS A 51 -17.95 41.04 -18.28
C HIS A 51 -18.60 40.51 -16.98
N THR A 52 -18.01 39.45 -16.39
CA THR A 52 -18.49 38.86 -15.14
C THR A 52 -17.93 39.59 -13.92
N ARG A 53 -18.53 39.36 -12.74
CA ARG A 53 -18.01 39.89 -11.48
C ARG A 53 -16.73 39.15 -11.09
N ASN A 54 -15.60 39.62 -11.59
CA ASN A 54 -14.27 39.13 -11.26
C ASN A 54 -13.87 39.50 -9.83
N ARG A 55 -13.33 38.53 -9.08
CA ARG A 55 -12.91 38.73 -7.69
C ARG A 55 -11.66 37.91 -7.38
N LYS A 56 -10.92 38.33 -6.36
CA LYS A 56 -9.82 37.53 -5.80
C LYS A 56 -10.37 36.24 -5.19
N ILE A 57 -9.53 35.23 -5.01
CA ILE A 57 -9.93 33.95 -4.40
C ILE A 57 -10.63 34.17 -3.06
N TRP A 58 -10.03 34.96 -2.16
CA TRP A 58 -10.62 35.23 -0.84
C TRP A 58 -11.76 36.23 -0.86
N GLU A 59 -11.90 37.04 -1.91
CA GLU A 59 -13.08 37.89 -2.06
C GLU A 59 -14.30 37.08 -2.49
N GLN A 60 -14.11 36.03 -3.31
CA GLN A 60 -15.18 35.07 -3.61
C GLN A 60 -15.67 34.37 -2.34
N ASN A 61 -14.73 33.93 -1.49
CA ASN A 61 -15.03 33.26 -0.21
C ASN A 61 -15.97 34.07 0.70
N HIS A 62 -15.87 35.41 0.67
CA HIS A 62 -16.68 36.29 1.50
C HIS A 62 -17.88 36.90 0.76
N MET A 63 -18.12 36.55 -0.51
CA MET A 63 -19.27 37.07 -1.26
C MET A 63 -20.58 36.67 -0.58
N TYR A 64 -20.72 35.39 -0.26
CA TYR A 64 -21.81 34.87 0.53
C TYR A 64 -21.26 33.99 1.63
N ARG A 65 -21.69 34.22 2.87
CA ARG A 65 -21.27 33.39 3.99
C ARG A 65 -22.10 32.11 4.00
N THR A 66 -21.42 30.98 3.86
CA THR A 66 -22.01 29.64 3.83
C THR A 66 -21.46 28.79 4.96
N ALA A 67 -22.03 27.60 5.15
CA ALA A 67 -21.50 26.63 6.12
C ALA A 67 -20.06 26.17 5.80
N PHE A 68 -19.59 26.37 4.55
CA PHE A 68 -18.27 25.95 4.10
C PHE A 68 -17.32 27.12 3.83
N THR A 69 -17.65 28.34 4.28
CA THR A 69 -16.73 29.49 4.17
C THR A 69 -15.46 29.21 4.96
N LEU A 70 -14.31 29.26 4.29
CA LEU A 70 -13.00 28.92 4.86
C LEU A 70 -12.30 30.15 5.47
N ASN A 71 -11.44 29.93 6.46
CA ASN A 71 -10.55 30.98 6.94
C ASN A 71 -9.40 31.20 5.93
N PRO A 72 -9.25 32.41 5.35
CA PRO A 72 -8.23 32.68 4.34
C PRO A 72 -6.81 32.37 4.80
N ILE A 73 -6.48 32.70 6.05
CA ILE A 73 -5.12 32.61 6.58
C ILE A 73 -4.74 31.13 6.73
N ILE A 74 -5.58 30.34 7.41
CA ILE A 74 -5.31 28.91 7.64
C ILE A 74 -5.21 28.16 6.31
N THR A 75 -6.15 28.42 5.39
CA THR A 75 -6.14 27.74 4.09
C THR A 75 -4.97 28.19 3.20
N SER A 76 -4.56 29.47 3.25
CA SER A 76 -3.34 29.93 2.57
C SER A 76 -2.08 29.27 3.14
N ILE A 77 -1.96 29.14 4.47
CA ILE A 77 -0.83 28.43 5.09
C ILE A 77 -0.78 26.97 4.63
N TYR A 78 -1.94 26.29 4.60
CA TYR A 78 -2.03 24.92 4.10
C TYR A 78 -1.49 24.81 2.67
N TRP A 79 -1.91 25.70 1.77
CA TRP A 79 -1.43 25.71 0.38
C TRP A 79 0.06 26.02 0.25
N ILE A 80 0.60 26.95 1.04
CA ILE A 80 2.04 27.24 1.07
C ILE A 80 2.82 25.98 1.47
N VAL A 81 2.41 25.33 2.56
CA VAL A 81 3.05 24.08 3.02
C VAL A 81 2.92 22.99 1.96
N LEU A 82 1.73 22.82 1.36
CA LEU A 82 1.51 21.83 0.33
C LEU A 82 2.41 22.05 -0.89
N PHE A 83 2.56 23.30 -1.36
CA PHE A 83 3.44 23.61 -2.48
C PHE A 83 4.93 23.35 -2.15
N ILE A 84 5.37 23.64 -0.92
CA ILE A 84 6.73 23.32 -0.47
C ILE A 84 6.96 21.80 -0.47
N LEU A 85 6.02 21.03 0.07
CA LEU A 85 6.10 19.56 0.06
C LEU A 85 6.09 19.01 -1.37
N GLN A 86 5.32 19.62 -2.28
CA GLN A 86 5.29 19.26 -3.69
C GLN A 86 6.61 19.56 -4.40
N ALA A 87 7.29 20.65 -4.05
CA ALA A 87 8.65 20.91 -4.54
C ALA A 87 9.63 19.81 -4.09
N GLY A 88 9.50 19.32 -2.85
CA GLY A 88 10.24 18.16 -2.35
C GLY A 88 9.97 16.89 -3.18
N TYR A 89 8.70 16.61 -3.48
CA TYR A 89 8.31 15.53 -4.40
C TYR A 89 8.94 15.68 -5.79
N ILE A 90 8.90 16.88 -6.38
CA ILE A 90 9.51 17.13 -7.69
C ILE A 90 11.02 16.85 -7.62
N GLY A 91 11.69 17.19 -6.52
CA GLY A 91 13.09 16.84 -6.27
C GLY A 91 13.38 15.33 -6.39
N HIS A 92 12.44 14.46 -6.01
CA HIS A 92 12.59 13.01 -6.17
C HIS A 92 12.67 12.56 -7.63
N LEU A 93 12.05 13.27 -8.57
CA LEU A 93 12.19 12.99 -10.00
C LEU A 93 13.62 13.25 -10.50
N PHE A 94 14.38 14.11 -9.83
CA PHE A 94 15.77 14.45 -10.15
C PHE A 94 16.81 13.69 -9.32
N SER A 95 16.37 12.72 -8.50
CA SER A 95 17.27 11.90 -7.69
C SER A 95 18.21 11.05 -8.56
N SER A 96 19.41 10.79 -8.03
CA SER A 96 20.36 9.84 -8.62
C SER A 96 19.92 8.38 -8.47
N ASN A 97 18.95 8.11 -7.59
CA ASN A 97 18.51 6.76 -7.28
C ASN A 97 17.31 6.35 -8.17
N ALA A 98 17.48 5.31 -8.98
CA ALA A 98 16.52 4.90 -10.00
C ALA A 98 15.16 4.48 -9.40
N ASP A 99 15.17 3.82 -8.24
CA ASP A 99 13.95 3.36 -7.57
C ASP A 99 13.06 4.54 -7.14
N ILE A 100 13.68 5.61 -6.64
CA ILE A 100 12.98 6.84 -6.23
C ILE A 100 12.39 7.54 -7.46
N VAL A 101 13.14 7.59 -8.56
CA VAL A 101 12.68 8.20 -9.81
C VAL A 101 11.50 7.43 -10.40
N HIS A 102 11.54 6.10 -10.44
CA HIS A 102 10.44 5.28 -10.94
C HIS A 102 9.20 5.38 -10.04
N ALA A 103 9.37 5.37 -8.72
CA ALA A 103 8.27 5.60 -7.78
C ALA A 103 7.63 6.99 -7.99
N ALA A 104 8.44 8.05 -8.14
CA ALA A 104 7.93 9.40 -8.37
C ALA A 104 7.28 9.55 -9.76
N ALA A 105 7.78 8.87 -10.78
CA ALA A 105 7.23 8.88 -12.13
C ALA A 105 5.87 8.17 -12.22
N SER A 106 5.65 7.13 -11.41
CA SER A 106 4.38 6.39 -11.39
C SER A 106 3.16 7.25 -11.02
N VAL A 107 3.36 8.26 -10.15
CA VAL A 107 2.32 9.19 -9.73
C VAL A 107 2.29 10.48 -10.55
N GLY A 108 3.27 10.66 -11.45
CA GLY A 108 3.52 11.92 -12.16
C GLY A 108 2.38 12.33 -13.10
N SER A 109 1.72 11.38 -13.77
CA SER A 109 0.58 11.67 -14.65
C SER A 109 -0.59 12.27 -13.87
N HIS A 110 -0.97 11.63 -12.76
CA HIS A 110 -2.04 12.12 -11.89
C HIS A 110 -1.70 13.48 -11.28
N PHE A 111 -0.44 13.72 -10.92
CA PHE A 111 0.03 15.02 -10.43
C PHE A 111 -0.09 16.13 -11.48
N ILE A 112 0.33 15.85 -12.72
CA ILE A 112 0.20 16.78 -13.85
C ILE A 112 -1.28 17.15 -14.06
N PHE A 113 -2.17 16.16 -14.12
CA PHE A 113 -3.61 16.41 -14.26
C PHE A 113 -4.18 17.18 -13.08
N ASN A 114 -3.77 16.86 -11.86
CA ASN A 114 -4.17 17.61 -10.66
C ASN A 114 -3.79 19.08 -10.76
N ASN A 115 -2.57 19.40 -11.21
CA ASN A 115 -2.13 20.78 -11.35
C ASN A 115 -2.91 21.52 -12.46
N LEU A 116 -3.19 20.86 -13.58
CA LEU A 116 -3.99 21.44 -14.67
C LEU A 116 -5.45 21.66 -14.27
N PHE A 117 -6.05 20.71 -13.54
CA PHE A 117 -7.40 20.88 -13.00
C PHE A 117 -7.45 21.95 -11.91
N HIS A 118 -6.44 22.03 -11.04
CA HIS A 118 -6.35 23.12 -10.07
C HIS A 118 -6.23 24.48 -10.75
N PHE A 119 -5.38 24.59 -11.77
CA PHE A 119 -5.29 25.78 -12.61
C PHE A 119 -6.65 26.17 -13.22
N ALA A 120 -7.32 25.22 -13.89
CA ALA A 120 -8.62 25.45 -14.49
C ALA A 120 -9.68 25.85 -13.45
N PHE A 121 -9.68 25.19 -12.28
CA PHE A 121 -10.54 25.53 -11.16
C PHE A 121 -10.32 26.98 -10.72
N VAL A 122 -9.08 27.40 -10.44
CA VAL A 122 -8.79 28.78 -10.00
C VAL A 122 -9.27 29.78 -11.05
N MET A 123 -8.99 29.54 -12.33
CA MET A 123 -9.39 30.43 -13.43
C MET A 123 -10.90 30.59 -13.56
N LEU A 124 -11.66 29.51 -13.38
CA LEU A 124 -13.13 29.53 -13.40
C LEU A 124 -13.70 30.18 -12.13
N PHE A 125 -13.13 29.86 -10.98
CA PHE A 125 -13.58 30.33 -9.67
C PHE A 125 -13.46 31.85 -9.53
N VAL A 126 -12.32 32.43 -9.92
CA VAL A 126 -12.10 33.89 -9.84
C VAL A 126 -13.00 34.69 -10.79
N ARG A 127 -13.50 34.05 -11.85
CA ARG A 127 -14.46 34.59 -12.83
C ARG A 127 -15.93 34.28 -12.50
N SER A 128 -16.18 33.69 -11.33
CA SER A 128 -17.52 33.31 -10.84
C SER A 128 -18.24 32.23 -11.68
N HIS A 129 -17.50 31.41 -12.45
CA HIS A 129 -18.06 30.27 -13.18
C HIS A 129 -18.15 29.02 -12.31
N PHE A 130 -18.91 29.10 -11.21
CA PHE A 130 -18.94 28.08 -10.16
C PHE A 130 -19.42 26.70 -10.65
N HIS A 131 -20.37 26.64 -11.60
CA HIS A 131 -20.84 25.36 -12.17
C HIS A 131 -19.73 24.59 -12.88
N TRP A 132 -18.95 25.28 -13.72
CA TRP A 132 -17.82 24.66 -14.42
C TRP A 132 -16.67 24.36 -13.47
N ALA A 133 -16.44 25.23 -12.48
CA ALA A 133 -15.46 25.00 -11.43
C ALA A 133 -15.78 23.71 -10.66
N GLU A 134 -17.05 23.45 -10.36
CA GLU A 134 -17.52 22.24 -9.68
C GLU A 134 -17.23 20.97 -10.50
N VAL A 135 -17.53 21.00 -11.80
CA VAL A 135 -17.23 19.87 -12.71
C VAL A 135 -15.73 19.57 -12.70
N ILE A 136 -14.88 20.59 -12.77
CA ILE A 136 -13.42 20.43 -12.71
C ILE A 136 -12.97 19.85 -11.37
N LEU A 137 -13.55 20.29 -10.25
CA LEU A 137 -13.25 19.73 -8.93
C LEU A 137 -13.63 18.26 -8.82
N ILE A 138 -14.80 17.86 -9.33
CA ILE A 138 -15.25 16.46 -9.35
C ILE A 138 -14.32 15.60 -10.20
N LEU A 139 -13.94 16.08 -11.40
CA LEU A 139 -12.98 15.38 -12.25
C LEU A 139 -11.62 15.22 -11.57
N ASN A 140 -11.15 16.25 -10.86
CA ASN A 140 -9.91 16.17 -10.12
C ASN A 140 -10.01 15.22 -8.91
N PHE A 141 -11.15 15.20 -8.22
CA PHE A 141 -11.42 14.28 -7.13
C PHE A 141 -11.41 12.82 -7.60
N ILE A 142 -11.96 12.53 -8.79
CA ILE A 142 -11.88 11.19 -9.40
C ILE A 142 -10.44 10.84 -9.77
N ASN A 143 -9.69 11.78 -10.36
CA ASN A 143 -8.27 11.60 -10.70
C ASN A 143 -7.43 11.25 -9.46
N LEU A 144 -7.59 12.01 -8.37
CA LEU A 144 -6.85 11.80 -7.12
C LEU A 144 -7.34 10.59 -6.33
N SER A 145 -8.63 10.26 -6.36
CA SER A 145 -9.16 9.03 -5.75
C SER A 145 -8.61 7.79 -6.46
N SER A 146 -8.55 7.82 -7.80
CA SER A 146 -7.92 6.76 -8.59
C SER A 146 -6.44 6.59 -8.23
N LEU A 147 -5.72 7.71 -8.09
CA LEU A 147 -4.33 7.70 -7.61
C LEU A 147 -4.22 7.08 -6.21
N TYR A 148 -5.06 7.52 -5.26
CA TYR A 148 -5.05 7.03 -3.89
C TYR A 148 -5.22 5.52 -3.84
N PHE A 149 -6.27 4.97 -4.47
CA PHE A 149 -6.54 3.54 -4.39
C PHE A 149 -5.52 2.67 -5.14
N ARG A 150 -4.88 3.20 -6.20
CA ARG A 150 -3.84 2.45 -6.93
C ARG A 150 -2.48 2.47 -6.23
N HIS A 151 -2.21 3.51 -5.45
CA HIS A 151 -0.88 3.83 -4.96
C HIS A 151 -0.87 4.20 -3.46
N ASN A 152 -1.75 3.55 -2.68
CA ASN A 152 -1.92 3.78 -1.24
C ASN A 152 -0.71 3.38 -0.37
N THR A 153 0.19 2.55 -0.87
CA THR A 153 1.36 2.06 -0.11
C THR A 153 2.61 2.92 -0.25
N TYR A 154 2.60 3.99 -1.07
CA TYR A 154 3.82 4.76 -1.31
C TYR A 154 4.39 5.44 -0.06
N PRO A 155 5.72 5.72 -0.06
CA PRO A 155 6.36 6.47 1.00
C PRO A 155 5.62 7.77 1.30
N ARG A 156 5.51 8.10 2.59
CA ARG A 156 4.63 9.19 3.07
C ARG A 156 5.07 10.56 2.56
N PHE A 157 6.36 10.72 2.27
CA PHE A 157 6.92 11.92 1.65
C PHE A 157 6.47 12.15 0.20
N ILE A 158 6.07 11.10 -0.53
CA ILE A 158 5.45 11.21 -1.86
C ILE A 158 3.93 11.28 -1.72
N HIS A 159 3.37 10.44 -0.84
CA HIS A 159 1.93 10.33 -0.65
C HIS A 159 1.30 11.64 -0.17
N THR A 160 1.91 12.32 0.80
CA THR A 160 1.37 13.55 1.39
C THR A 160 1.21 14.69 0.36
N PRO A 161 2.26 15.10 -0.37
CA PRO A 161 2.15 16.23 -1.31
C PRO A 161 1.33 15.95 -2.57
N VAL A 162 1.28 14.70 -3.03
CA VAL A 162 0.73 14.36 -4.35
C VAL A 162 -0.64 13.70 -4.25
N VAL A 163 -0.93 13.01 -3.15
CA VAL A 163 -2.13 12.20 -2.99
C VAL A 163 -3.04 12.78 -1.90
N SER A 164 -2.69 12.62 -0.61
CA SER A 164 -3.62 12.91 0.48
C SER A 164 -3.89 14.40 0.65
N GLY A 165 -2.86 15.25 0.53
CA GLY A 165 -3.02 16.70 0.65
C GLY A 165 -3.95 17.30 -0.42
N PRO A 166 -3.68 17.08 -1.72
CA PRO A 166 -4.57 17.55 -2.79
C PRO A 166 -5.96 16.91 -2.72
N LEU A 167 -6.06 15.63 -2.35
CA LEU A 167 -7.35 14.93 -2.24
C LEU A 167 -8.21 15.52 -1.11
N ALA A 168 -7.62 15.82 0.05
CA ALA A 168 -8.31 16.48 1.15
C ALA A 168 -8.82 17.88 0.76
N TRP A 169 -7.99 18.67 0.07
CA TRP A 169 -8.42 19.97 -0.47
C TRP A 169 -9.59 19.82 -1.43
N THR A 170 -9.46 18.98 -2.46
CA THR A 170 -10.49 18.83 -3.49
C THR A 170 -11.82 18.38 -2.91
N PHE A 171 -11.80 17.47 -1.93
CA PHE A 171 -13.01 17.06 -1.22
C PHE A 171 -13.72 18.24 -0.54
N VAL A 172 -12.98 19.07 0.19
CA VAL A 172 -13.53 20.26 0.87
C VAL A 172 -13.95 21.34 -0.14
N ALA A 173 -13.18 21.50 -1.22
CA ALA A 173 -13.41 22.48 -2.27
C ALA A 173 -14.73 22.24 -3.02
N ILE A 174 -15.13 20.98 -3.22
CA ILE A 174 -16.44 20.60 -3.78
C ILE A 174 -17.57 21.21 -2.93
N TYR A 175 -17.53 21.02 -1.61
CA TYR A 175 -18.54 21.62 -0.72
C TYR A 175 -18.45 23.15 -0.68
N TRP A 176 -17.23 23.70 -0.70
CA TRP A 176 -17.00 25.14 -0.67
C TRP A 176 -17.54 25.84 -1.92
N ASN A 177 -17.18 25.36 -3.10
CA ASN A 177 -17.64 25.90 -4.38
C ASN A 177 -19.14 25.62 -4.61
N GLY A 178 -19.60 24.39 -4.33
CA GLY A 178 -21.01 24.03 -4.41
C GLY A 178 -21.91 24.89 -3.52
N ALA A 179 -21.45 25.26 -2.32
CA ALA A 179 -22.21 26.15 -1.44
C ALA A 179 -22.35 27.58 -1.99
N LEU A 180 -21.38 28.06 -2.78
CA LEU A 180 -21.45 29.38 -3.45
C LEU A 180 -22.42 29.40 -4.63
N MET A 181 -22.77 28.24 -5.20
CA MET A 181 -23.77 28.12 -6.27
C MET A 181 -25.22 28.26 -5.76
N ILE A 182 -25.45 28.11 -4.46
CA ILE A 182 -26.79 28.12 -3.89
C ILE A 182 -27.32 29.55 -3.79
N PRO A 183 -28.45 29.89 -4.43
CA PRO A 183 -29.09 31.19 -4.26
C PRO A 183 -29.53 31.38 -2.80
N HIS A 184 -29.24 32.55 -2.23
CA HIS A 184 -29.67 32.93 -0.87
C HIS A 184 -29.24 31.92 0.23
N PRO A 185 -27.94 31.74 0.49
CA PRO A 185 -27.43 30.76 1.44
C PRO A 185 -27.81 31.04 2.91
N HIS A 186 -28.39 32.21 3.18
CA HIS A 186 -28.87 32.59 4.50
C HIS A 186 -30.24 32.00 4.86
N HIS A 187 -30.96 31.33 3.95
CA HIS A 187 -32.21 30.65 4.30
C HIS A 187 -32.01 29.39 5.15
N LEU A 188 -33.09 28.92 5.79
CA LEU A 188 -33.08 27.74 6.65
C LEU A 188 -32.61 26.48 5.92
N VAL A 189 -33.06 26.26 4.68
CA VAL A 189 -32.78 25.02 3.94
C VAL A 189 -31.28 24.85 3.66
N PRO A 190 -30.56 25.79 3.03
CA PRO A 190 -29.11 25.68 2.84
C PRO A 190 -28.32 25.51 4.14
N ARG A 191 -28.79 26.11 5.24
CA ARG A 191 -28.15 25.98 6.56
C ARG A 191 -28.29 24.57 7.14
N ILE A 192 -29.47 23.97 7.03
CA ILE A 192 -29.73 22.59 7.47
C ILE A 192 -28.83 21.63 6.67
N PHE A 193 -28.81 21.77 5.34
CA PHE A 193 -27.92 20.97 4.51
C PHE A 193 -26.46 21.18 4.85
N GLY A 194 -26.01 22.41 5.09
CA GLY A 194 -24.66 22.71 5.55
C GLY A 194 -24.30 22.00 6.85
N ASN A 195 -25.21 21.96 7.82
CA ASN A 195 -25.02 21.26 9.10
C ASN A 195 -24.91 19.74 8.94
N ILE A 196 -25.60 19.16 7.96
CA ILE A 196 -25.53 17.72 7.68
C ILE A 196 -24.24 17.41 6.92
N PHE A 197 -23.96 18.16 5.84
CA PHE A 197 -22.83 17.90 4.96
C PHE A 197 -21.48 18.17 5.62
N ILE A 198 -21.37 19.04 6.63
CA ILE A 198 -20.08 19.25 7.31
C ILE A 198 -19.53 17.96 7.94
N TRP A 199 -20.41 17.06 8.40
CA TRP A 199 -20.03 15.75 8.95
C TRP A 199 -19.43 14.79 7.93
N SER A 200 -19.62 15.05 6.62
CA SER A 200 -18.95 14.28 5.57
C SER A 200 -17.42 14.36 5.69
N ILE A 201 -16.87 15.47 6.19
CA ILE A 201 -15.44 15.64 6.47
C ILE A 201 -14.97 14.62 7.51
N LEU A 202 -15.74 14.43 8.58
CA LEU A 202 -15.43 13.43 9.61
C LEU A 202 -15.54 12.02 9.05
N ALA A 203 -16.65 11.70 8.36
CA ALA A 203 -16.87 10.37 7.81
C ALA A 203 -15.77 9.98 6.80
N TYR A 204 -15.43 10.90 5.89
CA TYR A 204 -14.38 10.71 4.90
C TYR A 204 -12.99 10.58 5.55
N GLY A 205 -12.67 11.41 6.53
CA GLY A 205 -11.40 11.32 7.27
C GLY A 205 -11.28 10.02 8.07
N LEU A 206 -12.31 9.65 8.83
CA LEU A 206 -12.32 8.40 9.58
C LEU A 206 -12.24 7.17 8.68
N PHE A 207 -12.86 7.19 7.49
CA PHE A 207 -12.71 6.12 6.51
C PHE A 207 -11.24 5.85 6.18
N PHE A 208 -10.44 6.89 5.86
CA PHE A 208 -9.02 6.70 5.55
C PHE A 208 -8.16 6.38 6.77
N ILE A 209 -8.43 6.99 7.92
CA ILE A 209 -7.68 6.70 9.16
C ILE A 209 -7.94 5.27 9.62
N ILE A 210 -9.18 4.79 9.57
CA ILE A 210 -9.56 3.48 10.10
C ILE A 210 -9.18 2.36 9.13
N ILE A 211 -9.48 2.52 7.83
CA ILE A 211 -9.29 1.46 6.84
C ILE A 211 -7.86 1.45 6.30
N TYR A 212 -7.31 2.61 5.97
CA TYR A 212 -6.00 2.72 5.32
C TYR A 212 -4.88 3.14 6.28
N LYS A 213 -5.20 3.40 7.56
CA LYS A 213 -4.25 3.90 8.56
C LYS A 213 -3.53 5.17 8.09
N ASP A 214 -4.18 5.96 7.24
CA ASP A 214 -3.60 7.17 6.67
C ASP A 214 -3.86 8.37 7.58
N TYR A 215 -2.91 8.63 8.47
CA TYR A 215 -2.94 9.79 9.36
C TYR A 215 -2.71 11.11 8.61
N THR A 216 -2.11 11.10 7.41
CA THR A 216 -1.83 12.32 6.61
C THR A 216 -3.10 12.91 6.02
N MET A 217 -4.02 12.04 5.58
CA MET A 217 -5.37 12.43 5.14
C MET A 217 -6.19 13.00 6.30
N GLY A 218 -6.16 12.31 7.45
CA GLY A 218 -6.83 12.77 8.66
C GLY A 218 -6.34 14.13 9.15
N PHE A 219 -5.01 14.34 9.13
CA PHE A 219 -4.40 15.61 9.49
C PHE A 219 -4.86 16.73 8.55
N SER A 220 -4.80 16.50 7.24
CA SER A 220 -5.21 17.50 6.23
C SER A 220 -6.68 17.92 6.38
N LEU A 221 -7.58 16.95 6.59
CA LEU A 221 -9.00 17.23 6.83
C LEU A 221 -9.25 17.92 8.18
N SER A 222 -8.46 17.63 9.22
CA SER A 222 -8.54 18.34 10.49
C SER A 222 -8.16 19.82 10.35
N VAL A 223 -7.17 20.15 9.52
CA VAL A 223 -6.78 21.54 9.21
C VAL A 223 -7.91 22.27 8.47
N PHE A 224 -8.58 21.63 7.51
CA PHE A 224 -9.73 22.24 6.85
C PHE A 224 -10.95 22.39 7.76
N ALA A 225 -11.23 21.42 8.62
CA ALA A 225 -12.25 21.54 9.65
C ALA A 225 -11.95 22.72 10.60
N ALA A 226 -10.67 22.92 10.96
CA ALA A 226 -10.23 24.09 11.71
C ALA A 226 -10.46 25.40 10.92
N ALA A 227 -10.12 25.42 9.63
CA ALA A 227 -10.31 26.60 8.79
C ALA A 227 -11.78 27.00 8.67
N ILE A 228 -12.69 26.03 8.52
CA ILE A 228 -14.14 26.26 8.54
C ILE A 228 -14.58 26.75 9.93
N GLY A 229 -14.17 26.06 11.00
CA GLY A 229 -14.58 26.39 12.37
C GLY A 229 -14.15 27.79 12.81
N VAL A 230 -12.90 28.18 12.54
CA VAL A 230 -12.40 29.53 12.84
C VAL A 230 -13.13 30.59 12.04
N SER A 231 -13.39 30.33 10.75
CA SER A 231 -14.16 31.25 9.90
C SER A 231 -15.58 31.48 10.45
N GLN A 232 -16.27 30.41 10.84
CA GLN A 232 -17.61 30.47 11.42
C GLN A 232 -17.62 31.14 12.80
N PHE A 233 -16.62 30.84 13.65
CA PHE A 233 -16.50 31.39 15.00
C PHE A 233 -16.33 32.91 14.98
N LEU A 234 -15.43 33.42 14.15
CA LEU A 234 -15.15 34.86 14.05
C LEU A 234 -16.34 35.68 13.52
N HIS A 235 -17.28 35.04 12.84
CA HIS A 235 -18.36 35.73 12.15
C HIS A 235 -19.76 35.42 12.69
N GLN A 236 -19.88 34.57 13.73
CA GLN A 236 -21.08 34.25 14.52
C GLN A 236 -22.41 34.16 13.73
N VAL A 237 -22.39 33.66 12.49
CA VAL A 237 -23.58 33.72 11.62
C VAL A 237 -24.66 32.74 12.08
N ILE A 238 -24.28 31.63 12.74
CA ILE A 238 -25.20 30.56 13.21
C ILE A 238 -24.62 29.91 14.48
N ALA A 239 -25.42 29.91 15.57
CA ALA A 239 -24.96 29.65 16.94
C ALA A 239 -24.35 28.26 17.21
N PHE A 240 -24.51 27.26 16.32
CA PHE A 240 -24.05 25.88 16.56
C PHE A 240 -23.06 25.31 15.52
N GLN A 241 -22.87 25.96 14.37
CA GLN A 241 -22.07 25.40 13.26
C GLN A 241 -20.58 25.29 13.59
N TRP A 242 -20.03 26.33 14.21
CA TRP A 242 -18.61 26.39 14.59
C TRP A 242 -18.26 25.28 15.59
N ILE A 243 -19.21 24.87 16.45
CA ILE A 243 -19.03 23.74 17.38
C ILE A 243 -18.83 22.44 16.61
N PHE A 244 -19.66 22.16 15.60
CA PHE A 244 -19.51 20.95 14.79
C PHE A 244 -18.16 20.91 14.08
N ALA A 245 -17.73 22.02 13.49
CA ALA A 245 -16.43 22.11 12.83
C ALA A 245 -15.25 21.83 13.79
N PHE A 246 -15.27 22.40 15.01
CA PHE A 246 -14.23 22.12 16.00
C PHE A 246 -14.29 20.72 16.58
N VAL A 247 -15.48 20.14 16.77
CA VAL A 247 -15.63 18.73 17.18
C VAL A 247 -15.05 17.81 16.11
N ILE A 248 -15.37 18.04 14.83
CA ILE A 248 -14.81 17.27 13.71
C ILE A 248 -13.28 17.41 13.67
N MET A 249 -12.77 18.63 13.81
CA MET A 249 -11.33 18.91 13.88
C MET A 249 -10.66 18.13 15.01
N ALA A 250 -11.20 18.20 16.23
CA ALA A 250 -10.65 17.53 17.39
C ALA A 250 -10.69 16.00 17.25
N LEU A 251 -11.81 15.44 16.78
CA LEU A 251 -11.95 13.99 16.58
C LEU A 251 -10.98 13.48 15.51
N LEU A 252 -10.87 14.16 14.37
CA LEU A 252 -9.91 13.79 13.32
C LEU A 252 -8.47 13.94 13.80
N PHE A 253 -8.15 15.02 14.51
CA PHE A 253 -6.80 15.25 15.03
C PHE A 253 -6.40 14.17 16.04
N VAL A 254 -7.27 13.84 17.00
CA VAL A 254 -7.02 12.77 17.97
C VAL A 254 -6.89 11.42 17.27
N ALA A 255 -7.80 11.09 16.34
CA ALA A 255 -7.72 9.85 15.58
C ALA A 255 -6.41 9.75 14.77
N THR A 256 -5.97 10.87 14.17
CA THR A 256 -4.70 11.00 13.48
C THR A 256 -3.52 10.76 14.43
N VAL A 257 -3.48 11.40 15.61
CA VAL A 257 -2.40 11.23 16.59
C VAL A 257 -2.32 9.77 17.08
N VAL A 258 -3.48 9.15 17.35
CA VAL A 258 -3.57 7.75 17.78
C VAL A 258 -2.98 6.80 16.74
N VAL A 259 -3.07 7.11 15.45
CA VAL A 259 -2.48 6.29 14.36
C VAL A 259 -1.03 6.72 14.05
N ALA A 260 -0.72 8.01 14.13
CA ALA A 260 0.59 8.55 13.79
C ALA A 260 1.68 8.21 14.82
N VAL A 261 1.36 8.23 16.12
CA VAL A 261 2.33 7.94 17.19
C VAL A 261 2.87 6.49 17.09
N PRO A 262 2.02 5.45 16.93
CA PRO A 262 2.45 4.09 16.62
C PRO A 262 3.37 4.00 15.40
N ALA A 263 2.96 4.66 14.31
CA ALA A 263 3.72 4.65 13.06
C ALA A 263 5.09 5.33 13.19
N ALA A 264 5.19 6.40 13.98
CA ALA A 264 6.44 7.12 14.23
C ALA A 264 7.36 6.42 15.25
N THR A 265 6.79 5.69 16.20
CA THR A 265 7.54 4.98 17.26
C THR A 265 7.87 3.54 16.92
N GLY A 266 7.40 3.02 15.78
CA GLY A 266 7.56 1.62 15.37
C GLY A 266 6.83 0.62 16.27
N ARG A 267 5.91 1.10 17.14
CA ARG A 267 5.09 0.27 18.03
C ARG A 267 3.68 0.21 17.47
N GLU A 268 3.35 -0.83 16.72
CA GLU A 268 1.99 -0.99 16.15
C GLU A 268 0.94 -1.12 17.28
N VAL A 269 0.00 -0.19 17.33
CA VAL A 269 -1.15 -0.26 18.27
C VAL A 269 -2.28 -1.01 17.57
N ASN A 270 -2.44 -2.28 17.96
CA ASN A 270 -3.45 -3.20 17.46
C ASN A 270 -4.86 -2.85 17.99
N TRP A 271 -5.62 -2.04 17.26
CA TRP A 271 -7.04 -1.79 17.58
C TRP A 271 -8.02 -2.76 16.87
N ARG A 272 -7.56 -3.58 15.92
CA ARG A 272 -8.37 -4.66 15.31
C ARG A 272 -7.45 -5.80 14.91
N SER A 273 -7.59 -6.94 15.57
CA SER A 273 -6.97 -8.20 15.16
C SER A 273 -7.56 -8.66 13.82
N ALA A 274 -6.86 -8.33 12.73
CA ALA A 274 -6.86 -9.11 11.51
C ALA A 274 -5.40 -9.55 11.28
N PRO A 275 -5.06 -10.85 11.38
CA PRO A 275 -3.70 -11.30 11.27
C PRO A 275 -3.36 -11.44 9.79
N ALA A 276 -2.85 -10.37 9.17
CA ALA A 276 -2.33 -10.43 7.80
C ALA A 276 -0.82 -10.15 7.73
N ASP A 277 -0.22 -9.50 8.72
CA ASP A 277 1.16 -8.98 8.60
C ASP A 277 2.17 -9.49 9.65
N GLN A 278 1.81 -10.49 10.48
CA GLN A 278 2.73 -11.12 11.45
C GLN A 278 3.34 -12.46 11.00
N GLU A 279 3.07 -12.94 9.78
CA GLU A 279 3.71 -14.16 9.24
C GLU A 279 4.92 -13.86 8.33
N ARG A 280 5.48 -12.65 8.41
CA ARG A 280 6.67 -12.20 7.67
C ARG A 280 7.96 -12.42 8.48
N ALA A 281 8.43 -13.68 8.48
CA ALA A 281 9.79 -14.17 8.74
C ALA A 281 10.74 -13.44 9.75
N PRO A 282 11.15 -14.13 10.83
CA PRO A 282 12.51 -14.08 11.34
C PRO A 282 13.28 -15.31 10.81
N LEU A 283 13.67 -15.31 9.54
CA LEU A 283 14.54 -16.37 8.97
C LEU A 283 15.79 -15.84 8.27
N LEU A 284 16.12 -14.55 8.45
CA LEU A 284 17.32 -13.93 7.91
C LEU A 284 18.22 -13.23 8.96
N ALA A 285 17.81 -13.21 10.23
CA ALA A 285 18.55 -12.49 11.27
C ALA A 285 19.70 -13.28 11.94
N GLU A 286 19.79 -14.60 11.76
CA GLU A 286 20.64 -15.42 12.64
C GLU A 286 21.95 -15.93 12.00
N ARG A 287 22.15 -15.77 10.68
CA ARG A 287 23.37 -16.28 10.00
C ARG A 287 24.48 -15.25 9.81
N SER A 288 24.26 -13.99 10.20
CA SER A 288 25.31 -12.94 10.19
C SER A 288 26.39 -13.14 11.25
N LEU A 289 26.22 -14.08 12.17
CA LEU A 289 27.21 -14.40 13.22
C LEU A 289 28.20 -15.51 12.85
N ILE A 290 28.00 -16.23 11.73
CA ILE A 290 28.84 -17.41 11.39
C ILE A 290 29.87 -17.11 10.27
N ASP A 291 29.70 -16.06 9.47
CA ASP A 291 30.62 -15.74 8.37
C ASP A 291 31.71 -14.73 8.78
N LYS A 292 32.68 -15.20 9.57
CA LYS A 292 34.04 -14.64 9.59
C LYS A 292 35.02 -15.78 9.32
N LEU A 293 35.39 -15.99 8.04
CA LEU A 293 36.69 -16.51 7.58
C LEU A 293 36.77 -16.37 6.03
N PRO A 294 37.94 -16.04 5.43
CA PRO A 294 38.05 -15.60 4.03
C PRO A 294 38.56 -16.69 3.07
N THR A 295 38.51 -16.38 1.75
CA THR A 295 39.23 -16.95 0.56
C THR A 295 38.26 -17.53 -0.50
N LEU A 296 38.42 -17.44 -1.84
CA LEU A 296 39.32 -16.81 -2.81
C LEU A 296 38.59 -16.77 -4.19
N ALA A 297 38.88 -15.73 -4.99
CA ALA A 297 39.01 -15.61 -6.47
C ALA A 297 38.09 -16.28 -7.54
N ALA A 298 37.97 -15.53 -8.65
CA ALA A 298 37.63 -15.87 -10.06
C ALA A 298 36.12 -15.97 -10.44
N GLN A 299 35.54 -15.04 -11.23
CA GLN A 299 35.68 -14.75 -12.67
C GLN A 299 34.66 -15.53 -13.54
N SER A 300 33.59 -14.88 -14.00
CA SER A 300 33.23 -14.77 -15.43
C SER A 300 31.80 -14.23 -15.66
N SER A 301 31.64 -13.66 -16.85
CA SER A 301 30.54 -12.87 -17.37
C SER A 301 29.37 -13.67 -17.93
N GLY A 302 28.14 -13.16 -17.80
CA GLY A 302 27.00 -13.63 -18.61
C GLY A 302 25.76 -12.74 -18.49
N LYS A 303 25.43 -12.02 -19.57
CA LYS A 303 24.17 -11.28 -19.76
C LYS A 303 23.01 -12.27 -19.97
N TRP A 304 21.85 -12.02 -19.35
CA TRP A 304 20.61 -12.72 -19.67
C TRP A 304 19.43 -11.76 -19.87
N LYS A 305 18.57 -12.11 -20.82
CA LYS A 305 17.48 -11.32 -21.40
C LYS A 305 16.15 -12.00 -21.04
N TYR A 306 15.26 -11.30 -20.34
CA TYR A 306 13.93 -11.82 -19.99
C TYR A 306 13.01 -11.86 -21.22
N ILE A 307 12.34 -12.99 -21.46
CA ILE A 307 11.28 -13.17 -22.45
C ILE A 307 9.99 -13.49 -21.69
N ALA A 308 9.02 -12.58 -21.72
CA ALA A 308 7.68 -12.82 -21.17
C ALA A 308 6.76 -13.43 -22.24
N LYS A 309 6.13 -14.58 -21.97
CA LYS A 309 5.04 -15.13 -22.79
C LYS A 309 3.69 -14.52 -22.34
N PRO A 310 2.82 -14.08 -23.26
CA PRO A 310 1.49 -13.57 -22.93
C PRO A 310 0.42 -14.69 -22.96
N GLY A 311 -0.46 -14.70 -21.95
CA GLY A 311 -1.73 -15.42 -22.02
C GLY A 311 -1.98 -16.42 -20.89
N LEU A 312 -2.47 -15.93 -19.74
CA LEU A 312 -3.28 -16.74 -18.83
C LEU A 312 -4.39 -15.85 -18.25
N GLN A 313 -5.65 -16.16 -18.58
CA GLN A 313 -6.81 -15.47 -18.03
C GLN A 313 -7.08 -15.96 -16.59
N PRO A 314 -7.58 -15.09 -15.69
CA PRO A 314 -7.88 -15.49 -14.32
C PRO A 314 -9.22 -16.25 -14.29
N THR A 315 -9.21 -17.52 -13.92
CA THR A 315 -10.46 -18.24 -13.63
C THR A 315 -10.45 -18.90 -12.26
N LYS A 316 -11.50 -18.52 -11.51
CA LYS A 316 -12.12 -19.14 -10.32
C LYS A 316 -11.34 -19.13 -9.00
N ALA A 317 -12.01 -18.53 -8.01
CA ALA A 317 -11.61 -18.38 -6.61
C ALA A 317 -11.22 -19.73 -5.96
N LEU A 318 -10.14 -19.68 -5.18
CA LEU A 318 -9.65 -20.80 -4.37
C LEU A 318 -10.67 -21.20 -3.29
N PRO A 319 -10.79 -22.50 -2.97
CA PRO A 319 -11.08 -22.91 -1.61
C PRO A 319 -9.80 -22.71 -0.76
N THR A 320 -9.96 -21.93 0.30
CA THR A 320 -9.01 -21.65 1.40
C THR A 320 -7.93 -22.71 1.59
N ALA A 321 -6.67 -22.31 1.42
CA ALA A 321 -5.51 -23.09 1.84
C ALA A 321 -5.66 -23.46 3.33
N ARG A 322 -5.42 -24.73 3.69
CA ARG A 322 -5.43 -25.15 5.10
C ARG A 322 -4.33 -24.39 5.83
N GLN A 323 -4.76 -23.53 6.74
CA GLN A 323 -3.91 -22.71 7.59
C GLN A 323 -2.89 -23.54 8.41
N PRO A 324 -1.72 -22.96 8.74
CA PRO A 324 -0.65 -23.62 9.51
C PRO A 324 -1.09 -24.14 10.89
N HIS A 325 -2.19 -23.62 11.48
CA HIS A 325 -2.75 -24.15 12.72
C HIS A 325 -3.18 -25.63 12.63
N ASN A 326 -3.56 -26.13 11.44
CA ASN A 326 -3.92 -27.54 11.26
C ASN A 326 -2.68 -28.46 11.16
N ILE A 327 -1.54 -27.88 10.78
CA ILE A 327 -0.23 -28.56 10.78
C ILE A 327 0.34 -28.53 12.20
N LEU A 328 0.18 -27.43 12.93
CA LEU A 328 0.61 -27.30 14.32
C LEU A 328 -0.25 -28.09 15.30
N SER A 329 -1.57 -28.23 15.09
CA SER A 329 -2.42 -29.11 15.90
C SER A 329 -2.06 -30.58 15.69
N SER A 330 -1.65 -30.96 14.48
CA SER A 330 -1.17 -32.31 14.18
C SER A 330 0.29 -32.54 14.58
N ALA A 331 1.12 -31.49 14.68
CA ALA A 331 2.52 -31.56 15.12
C ALA A 331 2.69 -31.46 16.66
N ASN A 332 1.77 -30.81 17.36
CA ASN A 332 1.76 -30.76 18.84
C ASN A 332 1.50 -32.14 19.47
N GLU A 333 0.80 -33.00 18.75
CA GLU A 333 0.81 -34.42 19.02
C GLU A 333 2.00 -35.03 18.28
N ALA A 334 2.91 -35.70 18.99
CA ALA A 334 3.84 -36.65 18.36
C ALA A 334 3.05 -37.89 17.89
N CYS A 335 2.03 -37.65 17.08
CA CYS A 335 1.07 -38.61 16.59
C CYS A 335 1.64 -39.21 15.30
N PRO A 336 1.40 -40.49 15.00
CA PRO A 336 1.75 -41.09 13.72
C PRO A 336 1.33 -40.27 12.48
N ARG A 337 0.36 -39.35 12.64
CA ARG A 337 -0.12 -38.40 11.63
C ARG A 337 0.91 -37.34 11.21
N ALA A 338 1.67 -36.74 12.13
CA ALA A 338 2.66 -35.71 11.78
C ALA A 338 3.80 -36.30 10.96
N VAL A 339 4.32 -37.46 11.40
CA VAL A 339 5.37 -38.20 10.69
C VAL A 339 4.89 -38.66 9.31
N ARG A 340 3.63 -39.11 9.21
CA ARG A 340 3.00 -39.43 7.90
C ARG A 340 2.87 -38.21 7.00
N PHE A 341 2.59 -37.03 7.55
CA PHE A 341 2.51 -35.79 6.77
C PHE A 341 3.89 -35.37 6.26
N VAL A 342 4.92 -35.39 7.10
CA VAL A 342 6.31 -35.10 6.70
C VAL A 342 6.77 -36.08 5.62
N ASN A 343 6.54 -37.38 5.80
CA ASN A 343 6.88 -38.40 4.81
C ASN A 343 6.02 -38.33 3.54
N ARG A 344 4.89 -37.61 3.56
CA ARG A 344 4.06 -37.35 2.38
C ARG A 344 4.54 -36.13 1.60
N VAL A 345 5.11 -35.13 2.29
CA VAL A 345 5.54 -33.88 1.66
C VAL A 345 6.99 -33.96 1.18
N LEU A 346 7.88 -34.58 1.94
CA LEU A 346 9.30 -34.66 1.62
C LEU A 346 9.64 -35.92 0.83
N SER A 347 10.45 -35.80 -0.22
CA SER A 347 10.97 -36.96 -0.96
C SER A 347 12.03 -37.70 -0.16
N SER A 348 12.27 -38.98 -0.47
CA SER A 348 13.36 -39.76 0.14
C SER A 348 14.73 -39.09 -0.02
N GLU A 349 14.89 -38.33 -1.11
CA GLU A 349 16.08 -37.52 -1.41
C GLU A 349 16.18 -36.28 -0.48
N GLU A 350 15.08 -35.57 -0.23
CA GLU A 350 15.05 -34.45 0.72
C GLU A 350 15.24 -34.92 2.18
N LEU A 351 14.77 -36.13 2.50
CA LEU A 351 15.00 -36.75 3.81
C LEU A 351 16.46 -37.20 3.97
N ALA A 352 17.11 -37.66 2.90
CA ALA A 352 18.52 -38.07 2.91
C ALA A 352 19.50 -36.89 3.06
N GLN A 353 19.09 -35.67 2.68
CA GLN A 353 19.88 -34.44 2.86
C GLN A 353 20.06 -34.04 4.34
N ASN A 354 19.38 -34.70 5.28
CA ASN A 354 19.59 -34.61 6.73
C ASN A 354 19.64 -33.16 7.27
N ASP A 355 18.66 -32.34 6.86
CA ASP A 355 18.55 -30.95 7.35
C ASP A 355 18.34 -30.95 8.87
N ALA A 356 19.15 -30.19 9.60
CA ALA A 356 19.14 -30.10 11.06
C ALA A 356 17.73 -29.81 11.62
N ARG A 357 16.90 -29.11 10.85
CA ARG A 357 15.51 -28.76 11.22
C ARG A 357 14.56 -29.96 11.24
N ILE A 358 14.86 -31.03 10.50
CA ILE A 358 14.03 -32.25 10.44
C ILE A 358 14.33 -33.16 11.64
N ASN A 359 15.57 -33.14 12.15
CA ASN A 359 16.01 -33.97 13.28
C ASN A 359 15.34 -33.60 14.62
N ILE A 360 14.78 -32.40 14.71
CA ILE A 360 14.01 -31.93 15.89
C ILE A 360 12.81 -32.85 16.15
N LEU A 361 12.12 -33.35 15.11
CA LEU A 361 11.00 -34.29 15.24
C LEU A 361 11.44 -35.64 15.86
N ASN A 362 12.65 -36.09 15.56
CA ASN A 362 13.21 -37.33 16.11
C ASN A 362 13.65 -37.15 17.57
N SER A 363 14.22 -36.00 17.91
CA SER A 363 14.61 -35.66 19.30
C SER A 363 13.39 -35.47 20.23
N ALA A 364 12.31 -34.88 19.74
CA ALA A 364 11.05 -34.73 20.46
C ALA A 364 10.39 -36.09 20.78
N LYS A 365 10.58 -37.09 19.90
CA LYS A 365 10.14 -38.48 20.11
C LYS A 365 10.93 -39.16 21.24
N ALA A 366 12.22 -38.84 21.39
CA ALA A 366 13.08 -39.37 22.45
C ALA A 366 12.87 -38.69 23.82
N GLN A 367 12.45 -37.43 23.85
CA GLN A 367 12.12 -36.73 25.10
C GLN A 367 10.75 -37.18 25.67
N ARG A 368 9.74 -37.40 24.82
CA ARG A 368 8.40 -37.83 25.26
C ARG A 368 8.31 -39.29 25.70
N SER A 369 9.22 -40.17 25.27
CA SER A 369 9.29 -41.55 25.78
C SER A 369 9.79 -41.62 27.23
N ARG A 370 10.42 -40.55 27.74
CA ARG A 370 10.92 -40.46 29.12
C ARG A 370 9.93 -39.83 30.11
N SER A 371 8.84 -39.24 29.63
CA SER A 371 7.84 -38.55 30.43
C SER A 371 6.45 -39.10 30.12
N LYS A 372 6.22 -40.37 30.49
CA LYS A 372 4.88 -40.98 30.49
C LYS A 372 4.13 -40.86 31.82
N GLU A 373 4.74 -40.28 32.87
CA GLU A 373 4.12 -40.21 34.21
C GLU A 373 3.56 -38.85 34.62
N THR A 374 3.69 -37.81 33.80
CA THR A 374 3.06 -36.52 34.12
C THR A 374 2.64 -35.87 32.84
N LEU A 375 1.33 -35.84 32.58
CA LEU A 375 0.60 -34.75 31.90
C LEU A 375 -0.86 -35.21 31.71
N GLN A 376 -1.60 -35.20 32.81
CA GLN A 376 -3.06 -35.19 32.80
C GLN A 376 -3.54 -33.83 33.35
N GLN A 377 -3.04 -32.73 32.81
CA GLN A 377 -3.60 -31.40 33.01
C GLN A 377 -2.87 -30.40 32.12
N GLU A 378 -3.41 -30.16 30.93
CA GLU A 378 -3.39 -28.86 30.26
C GLU A 378 -4.18 -29.01 28.96
N ASN A 379 -5.50 -28.83 29.05
CA ASN A 379 -6.34 -28.70 27.87
C ASN A 379 -7.31 -27.54 28.08
N LYS A 380 -7.38 -26.67 27.06
CA LYS A 380 -8.15 -25.42 26.91
C LYS A 380 -7.49 -24.12 27.39
N ALA A 381 -6.56 -23.63 26.58
CA ALA A 381 -6.53 -22.23 26.19
C ALA A 381 -6.04 -22.16 24.74
N SER A 382 -6.78 -21.47 23.87
CA SER A 382 -6.35 -21.13 22.52
C SER A 382 -5.18 -20.16 22.60
N ARG A 383 -3.95 -20.70 22.71
CA ARG A 383 -2.71 -19.93 22.67
C ARG A 383 -2.55 -19.30 21.29
N SER A 384 -2.19 -18.01 21.24
CA SER A 384 -1.93 -17.30 19.99
C SER A 384 -0.70 -17.87 19.28
N HIS A 385 -0.58 -17.69 17.97
CA HIS A 385 0.55 -18.20 17.17
C HIS A 385 1.90 -17.69 17.71
N GLU A 386 1.95 -16.45 18.20
CA GLU A 386 3.13 -15.84 18.83
C GLU A 386 3.54 -16.53 20.13
N GLN A 387 2.58 -16.95 20.95
CA GLN A 387 2.86 -17.67 22.20
C GLN A 387 3.44 -19.06 21.92
N ILE A 388 3.00 -19.71 20.84
CA ILE A 388 3.51 -21.02 20.42
C ILE A 388 4.93 -20.88 19.85
N ALA A 389 5.16 -19.91 18.96
CA ALA A 389 6.47 -19.62 18.40
C ALA A 389 7.50 -19.23 19.47
N ALA A 390 7.09 -18.45 20.48
CA ALA A 390 7.94 -18.08 21.62
C ALA A 390 8.22 -19.26 22.56
N SER A 391 7.28 -20.20 22.70
CA SER A 391 7.43 -21.35 23.59
C SER A 391 8.35 -22.45 23.04
N ASN A 392 8.46 -22.57 21.71
CA ASN A 392 9.29 -23.59 21.08
C ASN A 392 9.79 -23.12 19.68
N PRO A 393 10.84 -22.29 19.64
CA PRO A 393 11.32 -21.66 18.39
C PRO A 393 11.85 -22.70 17.38
N GLU A 394 12.44 -23.78 17.86
CA GLU A 394 12.96 -24.88 17.03
C GLU A 394 11.84 -25.63 16.31
N MET A 395 10.75 -25.95 17.02
CA MET A 395 9.59 -26.63 16.44
C MET A 395 8.84 -25.71 15.45
N TRP A 396 8.80 -24.41 15.71
CA TRP A 396 8.26 -23.43 14.78
C TRP A 396 9.08 -23.33 13.49
N SER A 397 10.41 -23.32 13.59
CA SER A 397 11.33 -23.33 12.44
C SER A 397 11.14 -24.59 11.58
N CYS A 398 10.96 -25.75 12.21
CA CYS A 398 10.64 -27.01 11.52
C CYS A 398 9.28 -26.93 10.79
N ALA A 399 8.23 -26.44 11.46
CA ALA A 399 6.90 -26.30 10.88
C ALA A 399 6.88 -25.32 9.69
N ALA A 400 7.54 -24.17 9.83
CA ALA A 400 7.66 -23.17 8.76
C ALA A 400 8.43 -23.74 7.56
N PHE A 401 9.48 -24.53 7.80
CA PHE A 401 10.23 -25.21 6.75
C PHE A 401 9.37 -26.21 5.96
N ILE A 402 8.60 -27.06 6.66
CA ILE A 402 7.71 -28.05 6.02
C ILE A 402 6.58 -27.35 5.26
N ALA A 403 5.99 -26.30 5.83
CA ALA A 403 4.93 -25.53 5.19
C ALA A 403 5.40 -24.86 3.89
N GLY A 404 6.62 -24.31 3.88
CA GLY A 404 7.23 -23.74 2.67
C GLY A 404 7.43 -24.76 1.56
N ARG A 405 7.89 -25.98 1.89
CA ARG A 405 8.07 -27.08 0.94
C ARG A 405 6.74 -27.56 0.37
N PHE A 406 5.72 -27.69 1.22
CA PHE A 406 4.37 -28.05 0.81
C PHE A 406 3.80 -27.03 -0.20
N ALA A 407 3.87 -25.73 0.14
CA ALA A 407 3.37 -24.67 -0.72
C ALA A 407 4.11 -24.62 -2.08
N ALA A 408 5.44 -24.76 -2.06
CA ALA A 408 6.25 -24.78 -3.28
C ALA A 408 5.91 -25.96 -4.20
N LYS A 409 5.79 -27.18 -3.64
CA LYS A 409 5.45 -28.37 -4.43
C LYS A 409 4.02 -28.33 -4.98
N GLU A 410 3.06 -27.83 -4.19
CA GLU A 410 1.69 -27.60 -4.65
C GLU A 410 1.64 -26.60 -5.82
N ALA A 411 2.43 -25.52 -5.77
CA ALA A 411 2.51 -24.55 -6.85
C ALA A 411 3.04 -25.18 -8.15
N VAL A 412 4.07 -26.03 -8.03
CA VAL A 412 4.66 -26.76 -9.16
C VAL A 412 3.67 -27.76 -9.77
N MET A 413 2.98 -28.54 -8.95
CA MET A 413 1.97 -29.48 -9.41
C MET A 413 0.82 -28.79 -10.16
N LYS A 414 0.39 -27.61 -9.68
CA LYS A 414 -0.64 -26.80 -10.35
C LYS A 414 -0.17 -26.17 -11.65
N ALA A 415 1.12 -25.84 -11.76
CA ALA A 415 1.72 -25.32 -12.99
C ALA A 415 1.87 -26.38 -14.09
N HIS A 416 1.84 -27.67 -13.74
CA HIS A 416 1.99 -28.79 -14.68
C HIS A 416 0.75 -29.72 -14.70
N PRO A 417 -0.46 -29.21 -15.02
CA PRO A 417 -1.69 -30.00 -14.96
C PRO A 417 -1.73 -31.16 -15.97
N HIS A 418 -0.86 -31.11 -16.99
CA HIS A 418 -0.69 -32.14 -18.01
C HIS A 418 0.14 -33.33 -17.50
N ARG A 419 0.86 -33.19 -16.37
CA ARG A 419 1.62 -34.27 -15.72
C ARG A 419 0.93 -34.68 -14.42
N ARG A 420 0.74 -35.98 -14.20
CA ARG A 420 0.21 -36.52 -12.93
C ARG A 420 1.32 -36.57 -11.87
N LEU A 421 1.78 -35.41 -11.43
CA LEU A 421 2.85 -35.27 -10.45
C LEU A 421 2.34 -35.55 -9.02
N THR A 422 3.18 -36.18 -8.20
CA THR A 422 3.02 -36.31 -6.75
C THR A 422 4.07 -35.46 -6.02
N PHE A 423 3.92 -35.28 -4.71
CA PHE A 423 4.92 -34.57 -3.90
C PHE A 423 6.33 -35.18 -3.94
N HIS A 424 6.46 -36.46 -4.29
CA HIS A 424 7.76 -37.12 -4.41
C HIS A 424 8.41 -36.92 -5.77
N ASP A 425 7.65 -36.47 -6.78
CA ASP A 425 8.13 -36.18 -8.12
C ASP A 425 8.67 -34.76 -8.25
N VAL A 426 8.51 -33.93 -7.21
CA VAL A 426 9.01 -32.56 -7.14
C VAL A 426 10.00 -32.45 -5.99
N VAL A 427 11.21 -31.98 -6.28
CA VAL A 427 12.28 -31.72 -5.30
C VAL A 427 12.60 -30.22 -5.32
N ILE A 428 12.55 -29.56 -4.15
CA ILE A 428 12.89 -28.13 -4.09
C ILE A 428 14.39 -27.97 -3.81
N GLU A 429 15.12 -27.46 -4.77
CA GLU A 429 16.56 -27.26 -4.66
C GLU A 429 16.87 -25.77 -4.52
N ARG A 430 17.98 -25.48 -3.84
CA ARG A 430 18.58 -24.16 -3.91
C ARG A 430 19.52 -24.18 -5.09
N ARG A 431 19.44 -23.17 -5.95
CA ARG A 431 20.39 -23.02 -7.06
C ARG A 431 21.82 -23.05 -6.47
N PRO A 432 22.70 -23.97 -6.90
CA PRO A 432 24.12 -23.79 -6.68
C PRO A 432 24.54 -22.62 -7.57
N VAL A 433 24.85 -21.48 -6.95
CA VAL A 433 25.42 -20.33 -7.66
C VAL A 433 26.88 -20.27 -7.25
N GLU A 434 27.78 -20.43 -8.22
CA GLU A 434 29.18 -20.05 -8.07
C GLU A 434 29.24 -18.52 -7.88
N GLY A 435 29.67 -18.09 -6.71
CA GLY A 435 29.92 -16.68 -6.39
C GLY A 435 29.17 -16.14 -5.17
N ALA A 436 29.81 -15.20 -4.47
CA ALA A 436 29.24 -14.53 -3.31
C ALA A 436 28.13 -13.55 -3.72
N ARG A 437 26.90 -13.75 -3.22
CA ARG A 437 25.87 -12.70 -3.20
C ARG A 437 25.24 -12.57 -1.81
N LEU A 438 25.01 -11.31 -1.46
CA LEU A 438 24.16 -10.85 -0.38
C LEU A 438 22.69 -11.14 -0.72
N GLY A 439 22.23 -12.38 -0.52
CA GLY A 439 20.80 -12.73 -0.60
C GLY A 439 20.49 -14.12 -1.16
N SER A 440 19.47 -14.77 -0.59
CA SER A 440 18.92 -16.04 -1.07
C SER A 440 18.18 -15.82 -2.39
N GLY A 441 18.70 -16.37 -3.50
CA GLY A 441 17.96 -16.45 -4.76
C GLY A 441 16.66 -17.29 -4.63
N PRO A 442 15.74 -17.17 -5.60
CA PRO A 442 14.50 -17.93 -5.60
C PRO A 442 14.78 -19.45 -5.68
N PRO A 443 14.02 -20.29 -4.95
CA PRO A 443 14.17 -21.75 -5.01
C PRO A 443 13.82 -22.28 -6.41
N ILE A 444 14.52 -23.35 -6.82
CA ILE A 444 14.26 -24.09 -8.06
C ILE A 444 13.51 -25.36 -7.69
N ALA A 445 12.47 -25.70 -8.42
CA ALA A 445 11.83 -27.01 -8.33
C ALA A 445 12.34 -27.91 -9.46
N ARG A 446 12.97 -29.03 -9.10
CA ARG A 446 13.28 -30.10 -10.05
C ARG A 446 12.12 -31.08 -10.09
N ILE A 447 11.59 -31.31 -11.29
CA ILE A 447 10.47 -32.22 -11.56
C ILE A 447 11.06 -33.45 -12.23
N ARG A 448 10.90 -34.61 -11.58
CA ARG A 448 11.42 -35.88 -12.08
C ARG A 448 10.80 -36.20 -13.45
N SER A 449 11.60 -36.69 -14.39
CA SER A 449 11.14 -37.13 -15.71
C SER A 449 10.00 -38.17 -15.65
N GLY A 450 9.04 -38.08 -16.58
CA GLY A 450 7.92 -39.02 -16.72
C GLY A 450 8.24 -40.17 -17.70
N GLU A 451 7.40 -41.21 -17.75
CA GLU A 451 7.55 -42.28 -18.76
C GLU A 451 7.52 -41.68 -20.18
N GLY A 452 8.70 -41.62 -20.81
CA GLY A 452 8.90 -41.08 -22.17
C GLY A 452 9.72 -39.78 -22.27
N GLU A 453 10.22 -39.21 -21.18
CA GLU A 453 11.11 -38.03 -21.18
C GLU A 453 12.55 -38.43 -20.76
N GLU A 454 13.58 -37.91 -21.43
CA GLU A 454 14.99 -38.29 -21.16
C GLU A 454 15.64 -37.50 -20.01
N GLU A 455 15.09 -36.34 -19.61
CA GLU A 455 15.70 -35.45 -18.60
C GLU A 455 14.70 -34.83 -17.61
N ASP A 456 15.17 -34.54 -16.38
CA ASP A 456 14.41 -33.85 -15.34
C ASP A 456 14.15 -32.38 -15.73
N THR A 457 12.93 -31.88 -15.52
CA THR A 457 12.56 -30.50 -15.84
C THR A 457 12.75 -29.57 -14.64
N SER A 458 13.38 -28.41 -14.82
CA SER A 458 13.52 -27.39 -13.76
C SER A 458 12.52 -26.24 -13.91
N ALA A 459 11.86 -25.85 -12.82
CA ALA A 459 10.97 -24.70 -12.76
C ALA A 459 11.41 -23.69 -11.69
N LEU A 460 11.39 -22.40 -12.01
CA LEU A 460 11.62 -21.33 -11.04
C LEU A 460 10.37 -21.15 -10.18
N VAL A 461 10.53 -21.17 -8.86
CA VAL A 461 9.41 -20.98 -7.92
C VAL A 461 9.51 -19.59 -7.30
N SER A 462 8.48 -18.76 -7.53
CA SER A 462 8.31 -17.47 -6.88
C SER A 462 7.05 -17.48 -6.02
N ILE A 463 7.21 -17.09 -4.76
CA ILE A 463 6.10 -16.94 -3.82
C ILE A 463 5.94 -15.42 -3.61
N SER A 464 4.92 -14.82 -4.24
CA SER A 464 4.58 -13.40 -4.07
C SER A 464 3.40 -13.29 -3.10
N HIS A 465 3.45 -12.31 -2.19
CA HIS A 465 2.43 -12.12 -1.13
C HIS A 465 1.43 -11.00 -1.44
N ASP A 466 1.44 -10.42 -2.66
CA ASP A 466 0.59 -9.28 -3.03
C ASP A 466 -0.77 -9.68 -3.67
N GLY A 467 -1.20 -10.93 -3.50
CA GLY A 467 -2.55 -11.39 -3.87
C GLY A 467 -2.58 -12.85 -4.35
N ASP A 468 -3.12 -13.74 -3.52
CA ASP A 468 -3.72 -15.05 -3.81
C ASP A 468 -3.06 -16.08 -4.74
N TYR A 469 -1.81 -15.95 -5.19
CA TYR A 469 -1.19 -16.96 -6.07
C TYR A 469 0.29 -17.25 -5.77
N ALA A 470 0.62 -18.55 -5.65
CA ALA A 470 1.97 -19.07 -5.79
C ALA A 470 2.20 -19.42 -7.27
N THR A 471 3.27 -18.90 -7.88
CA THR A 471 3.50 -19.00 -9.31
C THR A 471 4.83 -19.71 -9.57
N ALA A 472 4.77 -20.87 -10.23
CA ALA A 472 5.95 -21.55 -10.75
C ALA A 472 6.04 -21.30 -12.26
N HIS A 473 7.23 -20.98 -12.75
CA HIS A 473 7.52 -20.78 -14.16
C HIS A 473 8.43 -21.92 -14.63
N ALA A 474 7.94 -22.76 -15.54
CA ALA A 474 8.78 -23.72 -16.26
C ALA A 474 9.60 -22.98 -17.31
N GLU A 475 10.91 -23.28 -17.40
CA GLU A 475 11.74 -22.88 -18.54
C GLU A 475 11.50 -23.77 -19.74
#